data_AF-A0AAU7LIN9-F1
#
_entry.id   AF-A0AAU7LIN9-F1
#
_cell.length_a   1.000
_cell.length_b   1.000
_cell.length_c   1.000
_cell.angle_alpha   90.00
_cell.angle_beta   90.00
_cell.angle_gamma   90.00
#
_symmetry.space_group_name_H-M   'P 1'
#
loop_
_entity.id
_entity.type
_entity.pdbx_description
1 polymer ?
#
loop_
_entity_poly.entity_id
_entity_poly.type
_entity_poly.pdbx_seq_one_letter_code
_entity_poly.pdbx_strand_id
1 'polypeptide(L)'
;MNPFWKMAAPWIGGAAVLMAIGAGVLLYGSSRYDAGVDKTNADHALAELNEFKTQTGRLAGIATTFEASVAELRRAEPRVIERYTRVEVQSPLPAGCRIDAGRLQHINEAGRVANSAGQPGPAVPAGARGDQR
;
A
#
# COMPACT_ATOMS: atom_id res chain seq x y z
N MET A 1 -30.37 -33.69 69.87
CA MET A 1 -29.34 -32.85 69.21
C MET A 1 -27.98 -33.47 69.47
N ASN A 2 -27.27 -33.93 68.44
CA ASN A 2 -26.04 -34.72 68.62
C ASN A 2 -24.91 -33.85 69.23
N PRO A 3 -24.21 -34.31 70.29
CA PRO A 3 -23.20 -33.52 70.99
C PRO A 3 -21.98 -33.15 70.12
N PHE A 4 -21.67 -33.97 69.11
CA PHE A 4 -20.63 -33.71 68.13
C PHE A 4 -20.83 -32.41 67.34
N TRP A 5 -22.09 -32.04 67.05
CA TRP A 5 -22.41 -30.80 66.33
C TRP A 5 -22.08 -29.54 67.15
N LYS A 6 -22.23 -29.62 68.48
CA LYS A 6 -21.92 -28.49 69.38
C LYS A 6 -20.41 -28.22 69.49
N MET A 7 -19.57 -29.26 69.38
CA MET A 7 -18.11 -29.11 69.39
C MET A 7 -17.54 -28.72 68.02
N ALA A 8 -18.15 -29.19 66.92
CA ALA A 8 -17.66 -28.89 65.56
C ALA A 8 -18.11 -27.53 65.04
N ALA A 9 -19.26 -26.99 65.48
CA ALA A 9 -19.79 -25.70 65.04
C ALA A 9 -18.79 -24.52 65.06
N PRO A 10 -18.01 -24.28 66.14
CA PRO A 10 -17.03 -23.18 66.15
C PRO A 10 -15.88 -23.39 65.16
N TRP A 11 -15.43 -24.64 64.96
CA TRP A 11 -14.39 -24.97 63.99
C TRP A 11 -14.85 -24.80 62.55
N ILE A 12 -16.08 -25.23 62.24
CA ILE A 12 -16.69 -25.03 60.92
C ILE A 12 -16.90 -23.53 60.65
N GLY A 13 -17.34 -22.76 61.65
CA GLY A 13 -17.47 -21.31 61.54
C GLY A 13 -16.14 -20.63 61.25
N GLY A 14 -15.07 -20.99 61.97
CA GLY A 14 -13.72 -20.48 61.73
C GLY A 14 -13.19 -20.82 60.34
N ALA A 15 -13.37 -22.07 59.90
CA ALA A 15 -12.97 -22.49 58.55
C ALA A 15 -13.73 -21.75 57.45
N ALA A 16 -15.04 -21.53 57.62
CA ALA A 16 -15.85 -20.77 56.67
C ALA A 16 -15.39 -19.31 56.54
N VAL A 17 -15.01 -18.67 57.65
CA VAL A 17 -14.48 -17.29 57.64
C VAL A 17 -13.14 -17.23 56.90
N LEU A 18 -12.23 -18.18 57.14
CA LEU A 18 -10.94 -18.23 56.44
C LEU A 18 -11.12 -18.46 54.93
N MET A 19 -12.04 -19.33 54.54
CA MET A 19 -12.38 -19.56 53.13
C MET A 19 -12.98 -18.32 52.47
N ALA A 20 -13.87 -17.60 53.17
CA ALA A 20 -14.45 -16.36 52.67
C ALA A 20 -13.38 -15.27 52.46
N ILE A 21 -12.43 -15.13 53.40
CA ILE A 21 -11.32 -14.19 53.27
C ILE A 21 -10.42 -14.58 52.08
N GLY A 22 -10.05 -15.86 51.96
CA GLY A 22 -9.23 -16.35 50.85
C GLY A 22 -9.89 -16.12 49.49
N ALA A 23 -11.18 -16.42 49.37
CA ALA A 23 -11.96 -16.15 48.15
C ALA A 23 -12.02 -14.66 47.83
N GLY A 24 -12.19 -13.80 48.84
CA GLY A 24 -12.19 -12.35 48.68
C GLY A 24 -10.87 -11.82 48.13
N VAL A 25 -9.73 -12.30 48.65
CA VAL A 25 -8.40 -11.90 48.16
C VAL A 25 -8.18 -12.36 46.72
N LEU A 26 -8.57 -13.59 46.39
CA LEU A 26 -8.41 -14.13 45.03
C LEU A 26 -9.27 -13.38 44.01
N LEU A 27 -10.55 -13.12 44.33
CA LEU A 27 -11.46 -12.36 43.46
C LEU A 27 -11.03 -10.90 43.31
N TYR A 28 -10.52 -10.30 44.38
CA TYR A 28 -9.96 -8.95 44.31
C TYR A 28 -8.69 -8.91 43.43
N GLY A 29 -7.82 -9.92 43.57
CA GLY A 29 -6.63 -10.06 42.73
C GLY A 29 -6.99 -10.25 41.25
N SER A 30 -7.95 -11.14 40.95
CA SER A 30 -8.38 -11.41 39.57
C SER A 30 -9.04 -10.17 38.95
N SER A 31 -9.96 -9.51 39.66
CA SER A 31 -10.61 -8.30 39.15
C SER A 31 -9.63 -7.15 38.87
N ARG A 32 -8.57 -7.00 39.69
CA ARG A 32 -7.51 -6.01 39.46
C ARG A 32 -6.64 -6.35 38.25
N TYR A 33 -6.38 -7.64 38.02
CA TYR A 33 -5.64 -8.13 36.87
C TYR A 33 -6.45 -7.91 35.58
N ASP A 34 -7.72 -8.32 35.57
CA ASP A 34 -8.63 -8.14 34.43
C ASP A 34 -8.79 -6.66 34.06
N ALA A 35 -8.98 -5.78 35.05
CA ALA A 35 -9.05 -4.34 34.82
C ALA A 35 -7.74 -3.72 34.28
N GLY A 36 -6.60 -4.37 34.52
CA GLY A 36 -5.31 -3.98 33.94
C GLY A 36 -5.21 -4.43 32.49
N VAL A 37 -5.53 -5.70 32.22
CA VAL A 37 -5.56 -6.29 30.88
C VAL A 37 -6.52 -5.54 29.96
N ASP A 38 -7.72 -5.20 30.44
CA ASP A 38 -8.72 -4.45 29.68
C ASP A 38 -8.21 -3.06 29.27
N LYS A 39 -7.49 -2.37 30.17
CA LYS A 39 -6.89 -1.06 29.85
C LYS A 39 -5.82 -1.20 28.79
N THR A 40 -4.92 -2.17 28.93
CA THR A 40 -3.86 -2.39 27.94
C THR A 40 -4.42 -2.81 26.58
N ASN A 41 -5.46 -3.64 26.55
CA ASN A 41 -6.16 -4.01 25.32
C ASN A 41 -6.86 -2.80 24.67
N ALA A 42 -7.49 -1.94 25.48
CA ALA A 42 -8.11 -0.72 24.97
C ALA A 42 -7.06 0.26 24.39
N ASP A 43 -5.92 0.43 25.05
CA ASP A 43 -4.82 1.27 24.57
C ASP A 43 -4.22 0.72 23.26
N HIS A 44 -4.06 -0.60 23.16
CA HIS A 44 -3.63 -1.26 21.93
C HIS A 44 -4.63 -1.07 20.78
N ALA A 45 -5.93 -1.24 21.05
CA ALA A 45 -6.97 -1.02 20.05
C ALA A 45 -6.99 0.44 19.55
N LEU A 46 -6.78 1.41 20.45
CA LEU A 46 -6.65 2.83 20.08
C LEU A 46 -5.40 3.12 19.26
N ALA A 47 -4.28 2.46 19.56
CA ALA A 47 -3.05 2.58 18.78
C ALA A 47 -3.22 2.04 17.36
N GLU A 48 -3.84 0.86 17.21
CA GLU A 48 -4.15 0.29 15.89
C GLU A 48 -5.07 1.20 15.08
N LEU A 49 -6.13 1.75 15.69
CA LEU A 49 -7.04 2.68 15.02
C LEU A 49 -6.33 3.96 14.53
N ASN A 50 -5.39 4.49 15.32
CA ASN A 50 -4.59 5.66 14.92
C ASN A 50 -3.65 5.34 13.76
N GLU A 51 -3.05 4.15 13.75
CA GLU A 51 -2.22 3.70 12.65
C GLU A 51 -3.04 3.53 11.36
N PHE A 52 -4.21 2.88 11.43
CA PHE A 52 -5.14 2.77 10.29
C PHE A 52 -5.61 4.14 9.79
N LYS A 53 -5.92 5.08 10.68
CA LYS A 53 -6.29 6.46 10.31
C LYS A 53 -5.15 7.18 9.60
N THR A 54 -3.92 6.98 10.05
CA THR A 54 -2.71 7.57 9.44
C THR A 54 -2.44 6.98 8.06
N GLN A 55 -2.56 5.66 7.92
CA GLN A 55 -2.43 4.97 6.64
C GLN A 55 -3.52 5.40 5.64
N THR A 56 -4.76 5.52 6.09
CA THR A 56 -5.88 6.00 5.27
C THR A 56 -5.70 7.46 4.85
N GLY A 57 -5.23 8.32 5.76
CA GLY A 57 -4.93 9.72 5.46
C GLY A 57 -3.82 9.87 4.42
N ARG A 58 -2.76 9.07 4.51
CA ARG A 58 -1.71 9.00 3.48
C ARG A 58 -2.27 8.55 2.14
N LEU A 59 -3.12 7.53 2.12
CA LEU A 59 -3.75 7.03 0.91
C LEU A 59 -4.68 8.08 0.26
N ALA A 60 -5.44 8.82 1.06
CA ALA A 60 -6.27 9.92 0.58
C ALA A 60 -5.44 11.07 -0.02
N GLY A 61 -4.28 11.38 0.58
CA GLY A 61 -3.33 12.34 0.02
C GLY A 61 -2.72 11.89 -1.31
N ILE A 62 -2.42 10.60 -1.44
CA ILE A 62 -1.94 10.02 -2.71
C ILE A 62 -3.04 10.06 -3.78
N ALA A 63 -4.30 9.77 -3.42
CA ALA A 63 -5.43 9.85 -4.35
C ALA A 63 -5.65 11.28 -4.87
N THR A 64 -5.61 12.29 -3.98
CA THR A 64 -5.78 13.69 -4.38
C THR A 64 -4.64 14.20 -5.28
N THR A 65 -3.39 13.81 -4.99
CA THR A 65 -2.25 14.14 -5.86
C THR A 65 -2.33 13.45 -7.22
N PHE A 66 -2.79 12.20 -7.26
CA PHE A 66 -3.04 11.49 -8.51
C PHE A 66 -4.13 12.18 -9.34
N GLU A 67 -5.28 12.51 -8.76
CA GLU A 67 -6.35 13.23 -9.45
C GLU A 67 -5.89 14.59 -10.01
N ALA A 68 -5.08 15.33 -9.25
CA ALA A 68 -4.49 16.59 -9.72
C ALA A 68 -3.56 16.38 -10.93
N SER A 69 -2.70 15.35 -10.89
CA SER A 69 -1.80 15.02 -12.00
C SER A 69 -2.56 14.57 -13.26
N VAL A 70 -3.64 13.80 -13.10
CA VAL A 70 -4.51 13.38 -14.22
C VAL A 70 -5.26 14.56 -14.81
N ALA A 71 -5.74 15.49 -13.97
CA ALA A 71 -6.39 16.71 -14.44
C ALA A 71 -5.42 17.63 -15.20
N GLU A 72 -4.16 17.71 -14.76
CA GLU A 72 -3.11 18.44 -15.47
C GLU A 72 -2.76 17.80 -16.82
N LEU A 73 -2.56 16.47 -16.85
CA LEU A 73 -2.35 15.72 -18.08
C LEU A 73 -3.48 15.93 -19.09
N ARG A 74 -4.74 15.83 -18.65
CA ARG A 74 -5.92 16.07 -19.50
C ARG A 74 -6.03 17.51 -20.01
N ARG A 75 -5.45 18.50 -19.33
CA ARG A 75 -5.36 19.89 -19.83
C ARG A 75 -4.20 20.10 -20.80
N ALA A 76 -3.13 19.33 -20.67
CA ALA A 76 -1.95 19.43 -21.52
C ALA A 76 -2.12 18.66 -22.84
N GLU A 77 -2.74 17.47 -22.81
CA GLU A 77 -2.95 16.58 -23.95
C GLU A 77 -3.65 17.26 -25.16
N PRO A 78 -4.73 18.06 -24.99
CA PRO A 78 -5.38 18.75 -26.10
C PRO A 78 -4.45 19.78 -26.77
N ARG A 79 -3.62 20.47 -25.98
CA ARG A 79 -2.69 21.50 -26.47
C ARG A 79 -1.51 20.91 -27.23
N VAL A 80 -1.05 19.73 -26.85
CA VAL A 80 0.09 19.08 -27.52
C VAL A 80 -0.33 18.59 -28.91
N ILE A 81 -1.49 17.92 -29.03
CA ILE A 81 -1.98 17.40 -30.32
C ILE A 81 -2.32 18.54 -31.30
N GLU A 82 -2.97 19.61 -30.84
CA GLU A 82 -3.25 20.79 -31.67
C GLU A 82 -1.97 21.51 -32.13
N ARG A 83 -0.93 21.54 -31.30
CA ARG A 83 0.34 22.21 -31.66
C ARG A 83 1.13 21.41 -32.70
N TYR A 84 1.19 20.09 -32.59
CA TYR A 84 1.85 19.25 -33.60
C TYR A 84 1.16 19.34 -34.96
N THR A 85 -0.17 19.19 -34.98
CA THR A 85 -0.95 19.31 -36.22
C THR A 85 -0.86 20.73 -36.81
N ARG A 86 -0.90 21.78 -35.98
CA ARG A 86 -0.71 23.15 -36.47
C ARG A 86 0.69 23.40 -37.02
N VAL A 87 1.75 22.88 -36.42
CA VAL A 87 3.14 23.08 -36.91
C VAL A 87 3.38 22.31 -38.21
N GLU A 88 2.83 21.11 -38.37
CA GLU A 88 2.90 20.36 -39.65
C GLU A 88 2.16 21.07 -40.78
N VAL A 89 1.05 21.75 -40.49
CA VAL A 89 0.24 22.50 -41.47
C VAL A 89 0.81 23.89 -41.75
N GLN A 90 1.34 24.60 -40.74
CA GLN A 90 1.87 25.97 -40.89
C GLN A 90 3.34 26.03 -41.31
N SER A 91 4.12 24.98 -41.06
CA SER A 91 5.52 24.86 -41.51
C SER A 91 5.77 23.43 -41.99
N PRO A 92 5.19 23.05 -43.13
CA PRO A 92 5.49 21.76 -43.72
C PRO A 92 6.99 21.64 -43.96
N LEU A 93 7.58 20.52 -43.54
CA LEU A 93 8.97 20.20 -43.88
C LEU A 93 9.16 20.37 -45.40
N PRO A 94 10.21 21.08 -45.85
CA PRO A 94 10.48 21.26 -47.27
C PRO A 94 10.49 19.91 -48.00
N ALA A 95 10.06 19.89 -49.26
CA ALA A 95 9.85 18.64 -50.01
C ALA A 95 11.09 17.71 -50.04
N GLY A 96 12.31 18.23 -49.87
CA GLY A 96 13.54 17.43 -49.77
C GLY A 96 13.78 16.71 -48.43
N CYS A 97 13.13 17.15 -47.34
CA CYS A 97 13.25 16.54 -46.01
C CYS A 97 12.25 15.41 -45.76
N ARG A 98 11.24 15.25 -46.62
CA ARG A 98 10.32 14.11 -46.55
C ARG A 98 10.98 12.91 -47.23
N ILE A 99 10.99 11.77 -46.53
CA ILE A 99 11.40 10.51 -47.14
C ILE A 99 10.23 10.04 -48.01
N ASP A 100 10.39 10.13 -49.33
CA ASP A 100 9.39 9.64 -50.28
C ASP A 100 9.36 8.11 -50.32
N ALA A 101 8.30 7.55 -50.91
CA ALA A 101 8.10 6.11 -50.99
C ALA A 101 9.25 5.38 -51.69
N GLY A 102 9.88 5.99 -52.71
CA GLY A 102 11.01 5.41 -53.42
C GLY A 102 12.26 5.35 -52.55
N ARG A 103 12.57 6.43 -51.82
CA ARG A 103 13.67 6.44 -50.83
C ARG A 103 13.45 5.43 -49.71
N LEU A 104 12.23 5.30 -49.20
CA LEU A 104 11.88 4.28 -48.20
C LEU A 104 12.10 2.86 -48.74
N GLN A 105 11.67 2.59 -49.96
CA GLN A 105 11.85 1.30 -50.60
C GLN A 105 13.34 0.96 -50.79
N HIS A 106 14.15 1.93 -51.20
CA HIS A 106 15.59 1.76 -51.33
C HIS A 106 16.29 1.49 -49.99
N ILE A 107 15.89 2.19 -48.92
CA ILE A 107 16.43 1.97 -47.57
C ILE A 107 16.03 0.58 -47.06
N ASN A 108 14.77 0.18 -47.25
CA ASN A 108 14.30 -1.14 -46.84
C ASN A 108 15.01 -2.26 -47.60
N GLU A 109 15.25 -2.08 -48.89
CA GLU A 109 16.00 -3.05 -49.69
C GLU A 109 17.46 -3.14 -49.27
N ALA A 110 18.11 -2.00 -49.03
CA ALA A 110 19.47 -1.96 -48.48
C ALA A 110 19.56 -2.65 -47.12
N GLY A 111 18.55 -2.46 -46.25
CA GLY A 111 18.45 -3.17 -44.97
C GLY A 111 18.26 -4.68 -45.13
N ARG A 112 17.43 -5.10 -46.10
CA ARG A 112 17.22 -6.52 -46.42
C ARG A 112 18.52 -7.18 -46.90
N VAL A 113 19.27 -6.50 -47.77
CA VAL A 113 20.57 -6.95 -48.28
C VAL A 113 21.63 -6.97 -47.16
N ALA A 114 21.66 -5.97 -46.29
CA ALA A 114 22.58 -5.96 -45.14
C ALA A 114 22.27 -7.10 -44.14
N ASN A 115 20.99 -7.37 -43.90
CA ASN A 115 20.55 -8.48 -43.04
C ASN A 115 20.85 -9.85 -43.66
N SER A 116 20.73 -9.99 -44.99
CA SER A 116 21.02 -11.25 -45.69
C SER A 116 22.52 -11.50 -45.88
N ALA A 117 23.35 -10.45 -45.94
CA ALA A 117 24.81 -10.51 -45.95
C ALA A 117 25.43 -10.72 -44.54
N GLY A 118 24.59 -11.00 -43.54
CA GLY A 118 24.90 -10.87 -42.12
C GLY A 118 26.24 -11.46 -41.67
N GLN A 119 27.12 -10.57 -41.20
CA GLN A 119 27.87 -10.87 -39.98
C GLN A 119 26.96 -10.55 -38.78
N PRO A 120 26.86 -11.46 -37.79
CA PRO A 120 26.14 -11.16 -36.57
C PRO A 120 26.80 -9.96 -35.88
N GLY A 121 26.12 -8.81 -35.92
CA GLY A 121 26.52 -7.63 -35.18
C GLY A 121 26.39 -7.85 -33.66
N PRO A 122 27.11 -7.06 -32.85
CA PRO A 122 27.00 -7.15 -31.40
C PRO A 122 25.54 -6.96 -30.97
N ALA A 123 25.09 -7.84 -30.06
CA ALA A 123 23.74 -7.78 -29.53
C ALA A 123 23.45 -6.38 -28.98
N VAL A 124 22.37 -5.76 -29.46
CA VAL A 124 21.92 -4.47 -28.94
C VAL A 124 21.51 -4.71 -27.48
N PRO A 125 22.13 -4.05 -26.50
CA PRO A 125 21.72 -4.21 -25.12
C PRO A 125 20.26 -3.79 -25.01
N ALA A 126 19.43 -4.67 -24.43
CA ALA A 126 18.06 -4.33 -24.09
C ALA A 126 18.13 -3.14 -23.12
N GLY A 127 17.86 -1.94 -23.64
CA GLY A 127 17.90 -0.72 -22.86
C GLY A 127 17.02 -0.92 -21.64
N ALA A 128 17.61 -0.76 -20.45
CA ALA A 128 16.90 -0.77 -19.20
C ALA A 128 15.81 0.29 -19.29
N ARG A 129 14.58 -0.16 -19.54
CA ARG A 129 13.37 0.65 -19.41
C ARG A 129 13.38 1.09 -17.95
N GLY A 130 13.60 2.38 -17.74
CA GLY A 130 13.84 2.95 -16.43
C GLY A 130 12.65 2.70 -15.49
N ASP A 131 12.78 1.66 -14.67
CA ASP A 131 12.10 1.55 -13.39
C ASP A 131 12.93 2.37 -12.39
N GLN A 132 12.64 3.66 -12.27
CA GLN A 132 12.95 4.41 -11.07
C GLN A 132 11.65 4.73 -10.34
N ARG A 133 11.56 4.09 -9.18
CA ARG A 133 10.56 4.22 -8.12
C ARG A 133 10.51 5.61 -7.52
#